data_AF-A0A1H1R9K4-F1
#
_entry.id   AF-A0A1H1R9K4-F1
#
_cell.length_a   1.000
_cell.length_b   1.000
_cell.length_c   1.000
_cell.angle_alpha   90.00
_cell.angle_beta   90.00
_cell.angle_gamma   90.00
#
_symmetry.space_group_name_H-M   'P 1'
#
loop_
_entity.id
_entity.type
_entity.pdbx_description
1 polymer ?
#
loop_
_entity_poly.entity_id
_entity_poly.type
_entity_poly.pdbx_seq_one_letter_code
_entity_poly.pdbx_strand_id
1 'polypeptide(L)' 'MSKAEILAQLPKLSPQERGEILAQLWRMEEASGPTPREKALLDEAQASYDANPGTVTPWSEVEARLRRPPP' A
#
# COMPACT_ATOMS: atom_id res chain seq x y z
N MET A 1 -10.02 -6.38 25.96
CA MET A 1 -8.61 -6.23 25.57
C MET A 1 -8.33 -4.78 25.24
N SER A 2 -7.25 -4.24 25.78
CA SER A 2 -6.70 -2.94 25.41
C SER A 2 -5.77 -3.06 24.19
N LYS A 3 -5.51 -1.92 23.52
CA LYS A 3 -4.49 -1.84 22.46
C LYS A 3 -3.13 -2.36 22.94
N ALA A 4 -2.74 -2.04 24.17
CA ALA A 4 -1.46 -2.47 24.75
C ALA A 4 -1.40 -3.99 24.91
N GLU A 5 -2.49 -4.62 25.34
CA GLU A 5 -2.57 -6.08 25.47
C GLU A 5 -2.46 -6.76 24.11
N ILE A 6 -3.16 -6.26 23.07
CA ILE A 6 -3.07 -6.81 21.71
C ILE A 6 -1.62 -6.76 21.21
N LEU A 7 -0.98 -5.59 21.33
CA LEU A 7 0.41 -5.39 20.90
C LEU A 7 1.39 -6.30 21.66
N ALA A 8 1.15 -6.56 22.94
CA ALA A 8 1.98 -7.47 23.74
C ALA A 8 1.83 -8.95 23.35
N GLN A 9 0.74 -9.35 22.68
CA GLN A 9 0.54 -10.72 22.20
C GLN A 9 1.14 -10.96 20.82
N LEU A 10 1.20 -9.96 19.94
CA LEU A 10 1.71 -10.12 18.56
C LEU A 10 3.09 -10.80 18.45
N PRO A 11 4.08 -10.50 19.32
CA PRO A 11 5.39 -11.16 19.25
C PRO A 11 5.35 -12.65 19.58
N LYS A 12 4.34 -13.11 20.31
CA LYS A 12 4.19 -14.51 20.75
C LYS A 12 3.58 -15.41 19.67
N LEU A 13 3.01 -14.82 18.64
CA LEU A 13 2.43 -15.52 17.51
C LEU A 13 3.52 -16.05 16.57
N SER A 14 3.18 -17.09 15.82
CA SER A 14 3.98 -17.53 14.68
C SER A 14 3.97 -16.47 13.55
N PRO A 15 4.92 -16.54 12.61
CA PRO A 15 4.90 -15.69 11.43
C PRO A 15 3.60 -15.80 10.61
N GLN A 16 3.02 -17.01 10.52
CA GLN A 16 1.78 -17.25 9.79
C GLN A 16 0.60 -16.52 10.44
N GLU A 17 0.40 -16.69 11.75
CA GLU A 17 -0.67 -16.03 12.50
C GLU A 17 -0.55 -14.51 12.44
N ARG A 18 0.68 -13.96 12.50
CA ARG A 18 0.90 -12.52 12.26
C ARG A 18 0.51 -12.10 10.85
N GLY A 19 0.78 -12.94 9.85
CA GLY A 19 0.37 -12.70 8.46
C GLY A 19 -1.15 -12.65 8.29
N GLU A 20 -1.88 -13.54 8.95
CA GLU A 20 -3.36 -13.55 8.94
C GLU A 20 -3.93 -12.28 9.58
N ILE A 21 -3.37 -11.84 10.72
CA ILE A 21 -3.75 -10.58 11.35
C ILE A 21 -3.46 -9.38 10.44
N LEU A 22 -2.29 -9.35 9.81
CA LEU A 22 -1.92 -8.27 8.90
C LEU A 22 -2.88 -8.20 7.70
N ALA A 23 -3.21 -9.34 7.10
CA ALA A 23 -4.17 -9.40 6.01
C ALA A 23 -5.57 -8.89 6.44
N GLN A 24 -6.00 -9.20 7.67
CA GLN A 24 -7.24 -8.67 8.20
C GLN A 24 -7.19 -7.15 8.39
N LEU A 25 -6.09 -6.62 8.92
CA LEU A 25 -5.90 -5.18 9.09
C LEU A 25 -5.95 -4.47 7.74
N TRP A 26 -5.26 -4.98 6.71
CA TRP A 26 -5.32 -4.41 5.36
C TRP A 26 -6.75 -4.35 4.82
N ARG A 27 -7.55 -5.41 4.98
CA ARG A 27 -8.97 -5.38 4.58
C ARG A 27 -9.78 -4.30 5.29
N MET A 28 -9.46 -4.00 6.56
CA MET A 28 -10.15 -2.94 7.32
C MET A 28 -9.75 -1.53 6.84
N GLU A 29 -8.47 -1.33 6.53
CA GLU A 29 -7.98 -0.06 6.00
C GLU A 29 -8.51 0.20 4.58
N GLU A 30 -8.52 -0.83 3.72
CA GLU A 30 -9.09 -0.73 2.37
C GLU A 30 -10.57 -0.36 2.41
N ALA A 31 -11.34 -0.91 3.35
CA ALA A 31 -12.75 -0.58 3.52
C ALA A 31 -12.98 0.88 3.97
N SER A 32 -11.99 1.51 4.60
CA SER A 32 -12.09 2.89 5.09
C SER A 32 -11.88 3.92 3.98
N GLY A 33 -11.30 3.51 2.83
CA GLY A 33 -11.00 4.38 1.70
C GLY A 33 -9.94 5.46 2.02
N PRO A 34 -9.51 6.24 1.01
CA PRO A 34 -8.55 7.31 1.23
C PRO A 34 -9.16 8.45 2.05
N THR A 35 -8.35 9.07 2.89
CA THR A 35 -8.71 10.34 3.54
C THR A 35 -8.94 11.44 2.48
N PRO A 36 -9.65 12.54 2.81
CA PRO A 36 -9.86 13.63 1.86
C PRO A 36 -8.55 14.21 1.29
N ARG A 37 -7.50 14.25 2.10
CA ARG A 37 -6.17 14.69 1.67
C ARG A 37 -5.54 13.73 0.66
N GLU A 38 -5.58 12.43 0.94
CA GLU A 38 -5.07 11.41 0.02
C GLU A 38 -5.87 11.40 -1.29
N LYS A 39 -7.20 11.54 -1.20
CA LYS A 39 -8.04 11.67 -2.39
C LYS A 39 -7.64 12.89 -3.23
N ALA A 40 -7.40 14.04 -2.62
CA ALA A 40 -6.98 15.24 -3.35
C ALA A 40 -5.65 15.03 -4.10
N LEU A 41 -4.68 14.33 -3.49
CA LEU A 41 -3.43 13.98 -4.15
C LEU A 41 -3.65 13.02 -5.34
N LEU A 42 -4.55 12.05 -5.20
CA LEU A 42 -4.92 11.14 -6.29
C LEU A 42 -5.62 11.88 -7.43
N ASP A 43 -6.55 12.79 -7.10
CA ASP A 43 -7.26 13.61 -8.10
C ASP A 43 -6.28 14.52 -8.87
N GLU A 44 -5.30 15.13 -8.18
CA GLU A 44 -4.25 15.93 -8.80
C GLU A 44 -3.35 15.09 -9.72
N ALA A 45 -2.92 13.92 -9.26
CA ALA A 45 -2.12 12.99 -10.06
C ALA A 45 -2.87 12.52 -11.31
N GLN A 46 -4.17 12.24 -11.18
CA GLN A 46 -5.03 11.85 -12.30
C GLN A 46 -5.16 13.00 -13.31
N ALA A 47 -5.42 14.22 -12.85
CA ALA A 47 -5.53 15.39 -13.74
C ALA A 47 -4.22 15.66 -14.50
N SER A 48 -3.07 15.48 -13.83
CA SER A 48 -1.74 15.59 -14.46
C SER A 48 -1.53 14.54 -15.55
N TYR A 49 -1.94 13.29 -15.29
CA TYR A 49 -1.91 12.21 -16.28
C TYR A 49 -2.84 12.50 -17.47
N ASP A 50 -4.07 12.92 -17.22
CA ASP A 50 -5.05 13.20 -18.28
C ASP A 50 -4.58 14.34 -19.20
N ALA A 51 -3.89 15.34 -18.63
CA ALA A 51 -3.28 16.43 -19.39
C ALA A 51 -2.04 15.97 -20.18
N ASN A 52 -1.30 14.97 -19.70
CA ASN A 52 -0.01 14.54 -20.27
C ASN A 52 0.15 13.01 -20.26
N PRO A 53 -0.67 12.25 -20.99
CA PRO A 53 -0.66 10.78 -20.88
C PRO A 53 0.63 10.13 -21.38
N GLY A 54 1.43 10.85 -22.18
CA GLY A 54 2.72 10.38 -22.69
C GLY A 54 3.90 10.52 -21.72
N THR A 55 3.73 11.16 -20.55
CA THR A 55 4.83 11.37 -19.59
C THR A 55 4.93 10.26 -18.54
N VAL A 56 4.02 9.30 -18.54
CA VAL A 56 4.08 8.14 -17.63
C VAL A 56 4.82 6.97 -18.27
N THR A 57 5.47 6.19 -17.42
CA THR A 57 6.07 4.91 -17.82
C THR A 57 5.14 3.78 -17.39
N PRO A 58 4.76 2.85 -18.28
CA PRO A 58 3.99 1.68 -17.91
C PRO A 58 4.67 0.91 -16.77
N TRP A 59 3.89 0.41 -15.81
CA TRP A 59 4.44 -0.30 -14.66
C TRP A 59 5.31 -1.50 -15.07
N SER A 60 4.93 -2.23 -16.12
CA SER A 60 5.72 -3.34 -16.66
C SER A 60 7.14 -2.95 -17.06
N GLU A 61 7.34 -1.73 -17.56
CA GLU A 61 8.66 -1.23 -17.93
C GLU A 61 9.46 -0.81 -16.69
N VAL A 62 8.82 -0.18 -15.71
CA VAL A 62 9.44 0.13 -14.41
C VAL A 62 9.88 -1.15 -13.71
N GLU A 63 9.00 -2.15 -13.64
CA GLU A 63 9.26 -3.46 -13.05
C GLU A 63 10.43 -4.16 -13.74
N ALA A 64 10.46 -4.15 -15.08
CA ALA A 64 11.55 -4.74 -15.84
C ALA A 64 12.91 -4.08 -15.54
N ARG A 65 12.93 -2.77 -15.25
CA ARG A 65 14.16 -2.06 -14.84
C ARG A 65 14.59 -2.45 -13.43
N LEU A 66 13.66 -2.52 -12.47
CA LEU A 66 13.95 -2.87 -11.07
C LEU A 66 14.49 -4.31 -10.92
N ARG A 67 14.08 -5.22 -11.80
CA ARG A 67 14.55 -6.61 -11.81
C ARG A 67 15.93 -6.78 -12.45
N ARG A 68 16.49 -5.75 -13.09
CA ARG A 68 17.86 -5.84 -13.61
C ARG A 68 18.85 -5.70 -12.44
N PRO A 69 19.82 -6.62 -12.31
CA PRO A 69 20.90 -6.42 -11.36
C PRO A 69 21.69 -5.14 -11.73
N PRO A 70 22.24 -4.41 -10.74
CA PRO A 70 23.06 -3.25 -11.01
C PRO A 70 24.30 -3.64 -11.83
N PRO A 71 24.83 -2.71 -12.67
CA PRO A 71 26.02 -2.97 -13.49
C PRO A 71 27.27 -3.22 -12.65
#